data_AF-A0A7J5VCI9-F1
#
_entry.id   AF-A0A7J5VCI9-F1
#
_cell.length_a   1.000
_cell.length_b   1.000
_cell.length_c   1.000
_cell.angle_alpha   90.00
_cell.angle_beta   90.00
_cell.angle_gamma   90.00
#
_symmetry.space_group_name_H-M   'P 1'
#
loop_
_entity.id
_entity.type
_entity.pdbx_description
1 polymer ?
#
loop_
_entity_poly.entity_id
_entity_poly.type
_entity_poly.pdbx_seq_one_letter_code
_entity_poly.pdbx_strand_id
1 'polypeptide(L)'
;MSPKAYVRPGKMASVIGIIAAGVMLIFGIVFFGLLLEEGSGIGQIFVVFWMLIVILIIAYNVYNLKSGKASASAMAEIDLDLPESGPTVEEKLRSLERLKKDRLITEEEYLQKRKEIMQQKW
;
A
#
# COMPACT_ATOMS: atom_id res chain seq x y z
N MET A 1 -25.07 -5.03 5.64
CA MET A 1 -24.12 -6.03 5.11
C MET A 1 -22.82 -5.32 4.83
N SER A 2 -21.76 -5.56 5.61
CA SER A 2 -20.46 -4.93 5.38
C SER A 2 -19.81 -5.48 4.11
N PRO A 3 -19.27 -4.64 3.22
CA PRO A 3 -18.59 -5.11 2.02
C PRO A 3 -17.34 -5.92 2.41
N LYS A 4 -17.22 -7.14 1.89
CA LYS A 4 -16.00 -7.96 2.01
C LYS A 4 -14.93 -7.37 1.09
N ALA A 5 -14.07 -6.53 1.63
CA ALA A 5 -12.87 -6.08 0.92
C ALA A 5 -11.84 -7.22 0.89
N TYR A 6 -11.49 -7.69 -0.32
CA TYR A 6 -10.44 -8.68 -0.51
C TYR A 6 -9.11 -7.95 -0.67
N VAL A 7 -8.33 -7.87 0.41
CA VAL A 7 -7.02 -7.22 0.40
C VAL A 7 -6.03 -8.16 -0.28
N ARG A 8 -5.55 -7.79 -1.47
CA ARG A 8 -4.46 -8.50 -2.15
C ARG A 8 -3.12 -7.95 -1.68
N PRO A 9 -2.05 -8.75 -1.61
CA PRO A 9 -0.72 -8.23 -1.34
C PRO A 9 -0.33 -7.21 -2.41
N GLY A 10 0.26 -6.10 -1.97
CA GLY A 10 0.73 -5.03 -2.84
C GLY A 10 1.70 -5.52 -3.91
N LYS A 11 1.76 -4.80 -5.04
CA LYS A 11 2.73 -5.08 -6.10
C LYS A 11 4.17 -5.11 -5.55
N MET A 12 4.51 -4.19 -4.64
CA MET A 12 5.83 -4.16 -3.99
C MET A 12 6.11 -5.42 -3.15
N ALA A 13 5.13 -5.89 -2.37
CA ALA A 13 5.27 -7.11 -1.57
C ALA A 13 5.52 -8.34 -2.46
N SER A 14 4.84 -8.43 -3.61
CA SER A 14 5.07 -9.53 -4.55
C SER A 14 6.41 -9.46 -5.27
N VAL A 15 6.93 -8.26 -5.59
CA VAL A 15 8.28 -8.11 -6.14
C VAL A 15 9.33 -8.56 -5.12
N ILE A 16 9.21 -8.12 -3.87
CA ILE A 16 10.11 -8.54 -2.78
C ILE A 16 10.03 -10.06 -2.59
N GLY A 17 8.82 -10.62 -2.61
CA GLY A 17 8.60 -12.07 -2.50
C GLY A 17 9.28 -12.87 -3.61
N ILE A 18 9.23 -12.39 -4.86
CA ILE A 18 9.92 -13.05 -6.00
C ILE A 18 11.43 -12.99 -5.83
N ILE A 19 11.98 -11.82 -5.46
CA ILE A 19 13.43 -11.66 -5.27
C ILE A 19 13.92 -12.58 -4.14
N ALA A 20 13.25 -12.55 -2.99
CA ALA A 20 13.59 -13.38 -1.84
C ALA A 20 13.50 -14.88 -2.18
N ALA A 21 12.42 -15.31 -2.82
CA ALA A 21 12.24 -16.70 -3.23
C ALA A 21 13.27 -17.13 -4.30
N GLY A 22 13.65 -16.23 -5.21
CA GLY A 22 14.70 -16.47 -6.20
C GLY A 22 16.07 -16.70 -5.55
N VAL A 23 16.44 -15.87 -4.57
CA VAL A 23 17.67 -16.06 -3.78
C VAL A 23 17.61 -17.40 -3.02
N MET A 24 16.46 -17.70 -2.41
CA MET A 24 16.23 -18.96 -1.70
C MET A 24 16.35 -20.18 -2.62
N LEU A 25 15.89 -20.09 -3.86
CA LEU A 25 15.99 -21.15 -4.85
C LEU A 25 17.44 -21.40 -5.28
N ILE A 26 18.21 -20.33 -5.53
CA ILE A 26 19.65 -20.44 -5.83
C ILE A 26 20.38 -21.11 -4.67
N PHE A 27 20.09 -20.69 -3.43
CA PHE A 27 20.63 -21.32 -2.25
C PHE A 27 20.26 -22.81 -2.18
N GLY A 28 19.00 -23.16 -2.44
CA GLY A 28 18.55 -24.55 -2.46
C GLY A 28 19.27 -25.42 -3.48
N ILE A 29 19.56 -24.90 -4.67
CA ILE A 29 20.32 -25.61 -5.71
C ILE A 29 21.76 -25.88 -5.25
N VAL A 30 22.43 -24.86 -4.70
CA VAL A 30 23.81 -25.01 -4.18
C VAL A 30 23.83 -26.00 -3.01
N PHE A 31 22.88 -25.87 -2.09
CA PHE A 31 22.77 -26.73 -0.91
C PHE A 31 22.43 -28.19 -1.28
N PHE A 32 21.61 -28.38 -2.32
CA PHE A 32 21.35 -29.72 -2.85
C PHE A 32 22.63 -30.37 -3.41
N GLY A 33 23.49 -29.60 -4.09
CA GLY A 33 24.80 -30.07 -4.54
C GLY A 33 25.67 -30.58 -3.38
N LEU A 34 25.74 -29.83 -2.28
CA LEU A 34 26.47 -30.24 -1.08
C LEU A 34 25.90 -31.52 -0.44
N LEU A 35 24.57 -31.65 -0.39
CA LEU A 35 23.91 -32.85 0.15
C LEU A 35 24.11 -34.09 -0.72
N LEU A 36 24.34 -33.93 -2.03
CA LEU A 36 24.71 -35.04 -2.91
C LEU A 36 26.10 -35.57 -2.56
N GLU A 37 27.06 -34.68 -2.26
CA GLU A 37 28.41 -35.07 -1.84
C GLU A 37 28.41 -35.77 -0.47
N GLU A 38 27.61 -35.28 0.48
CA GLU A 38 27.50 -35.89 1.81
C GLU A 38 26.70 -37.21 1.84
N GLY A 39 25.99 -37.55 0.76
CA GLY A 39 25.19 -38.78 0.68
C GLY A 39 23.95 -38.80 1.58
N SER A 40 23.51 -37.64 2.07
CA SER A 40 22.35 -37.54 2.97
C SER A 40 21.03 -37.64 2.21
N GLY A 41 20.52 -38.86 2.03
CA GLY A 41 19.28 -39.12 1.28
C GLY A 41 18.04 -38.42 1.84
N ILE A 42 17.92 -38.30 3.18
CA ILE A 42 16.80 -37.59 3.82
C ILE A 42 16.87 -36.09 3.52
N GLY A 43 18.07 -35.50 3.62
CA GLY A 43 18.29 -34.08 3.30
C GLY A 43 17.97 -33.77 1.84
N GLN A 44 18.37 -34.64 0.92
CA GLN A 44 18.10 -34.51 -0.51
C GLN A 44 16.59 -34.45 -0.80
N ILE A 45 15.82 -35.39 -0.25
CA ILE A 45 14.35 -35.44 -0.43
C ILE A 45 13.70 -34.18 0.14
N PHE A 46 14.11 -33.77 1.34
CA PHE A 46 13.62 -32.54 1.97
C PHE A 46 13.87 -31.31 1.09
N VAL A 47 15.09 -31.13 0.58
CA VAL A 47 15.46 -29.97 -0.23
C VAL A 47 14.69 -29.96 -1.56
N VAL A 48 14.50 -31.11 -2.21
CA VAL A 48 13.68 -31.20 -3.43
C VAL A 48 12.24 -30.78 -3.17
N PHE A 49 11.61 -31.33 -2.12
CA PHE A 49 10.26 -30.95 -1.73
C PHE A 49 10.14 -29.46 -1.40
N TRP A 50 11.11 -28.94 -0.64
CA TRP A 50 11.16 -27.54 -0.26
C TRP A 50 11.36 -26.61 -1.47
N MET A 51 12.22 -26.97 -2.42
CA MET A 51 12.39 -26.22 -3.68
C MET A 51 11.10 -26.17 -4.50
N LEU A 52 10.30 -27.24 -4.52
CA LEU A 52 8.98 -27.22 -5.17
C LEU A 52 8.06 -26.16 -4.54
N ILE A 53 8.05 -26.04 -3.20
CA ILE A 53 7.30 -24.99 -2.51
C ILE A 53 7.80 -23.60 -2.91
N VAL A 54 9.13 -23.39 -2.96
CA VAL A 54 9.72 -22.11 -3.38
C VAL A 54 9.27 -21.75 -4.80
N ILE A 55 9.27 -22.71 -5.73
CA ILE A 55 8.77 -22.52 -7.10
C ILE A 55 7.29 -22.10 -7.10
N LEU A 56 6.45 -22.73 -6.27
CA LEU A 56 5.04 -22.36 -6.13
C LEU A 56 4.86 -20.94 -5.59
N ILE A 57 5.70 -20.51 -4.65
CA ILE A 57 5.69 -19.13 -4.11
C ILE A 57 6.04 -18.13 -5.22
N ILE A 58 7.05 -18.43 -6.04
CA ILE A 58 7.43 -17.59 -7.18
C ILE A 58 6.26 -17.51 -8.16
N ALA A 59 5.68 -18.65 -8.54
CA ALA A 59 4.54 -18.72 -9.46
C ALA A 59 3.33 -17.92 -8.93
N TYR A 60 3.02 -18.03 -7.64
CA TYR A 60 1.96 -17.27 -6.99
C TYR A 60 2.21 -15.76 -7.06
N ASN A 61 3.43 -15.31 -6.73
CA ASN A 61 3.74 -13.88 -6.76
C ASN A 61 3.77 -13.32 -8.18
N VAL A 62 4.29 -14.08 -9.15
CA VAL A 62 4.24 -13.72 -10.58
C VAL A 62 2.78 -13.63 -11.04
N TYR A 63 1.94 -14.58 -10.66
CA TYR A 63 0.51 -14.54 -10.95
C TYR A 63 -0.16 -13.33 -10.30
N ASN A 64 0.18 -12.99 -9.05
CA ASN A 64 -0.34 -11.81 -8.35
C ASN A 64 0.06 -10.50 -9.06
N LEU A 65 1.29 -10.40 -9.57
CA LEU A 65 1.75 -9.25 -10.36
C LEU A 65 1.03 -9.12 -11.71
N LYS A 66 0.83 -10.25 -12.41
CA LYS A 66 0.14 -10.27 -13.71
C LYS A 66 -1.37 -10.06 -13.60
N SER A 67 -2.00 -10.55 -12.54
CA SER A 67 -3.44 -10.47 -12.30
C SER A 67 -3.89 -9.10 -11.77
N GLY A 68 -3.16 -8.04 -12.12
CA GLY A 68 -3.11 -6.71 -11.53
C GLY A 68 -4.41 -5.90 -11.55
N LYS A 69 -5.49 -6.41 -10.97
CA LYS A 69 -6.46 -5.57 -10.28
C LYS A 69 -5.72 -5.01 -9.07
N ALA A 70 -5.28 -3.76 -9.22
CA ALA A 70 -4.49 -3.06 -8.23
C ALA A 70 -5.14 -3.24 -6.84
N SER A 71 -4.41 -3.88 -5.93
CA SER A 71 -4.75 -3.75 -4.52
C SER A 71 -4.47 -2.29 -4.18
N ALA A 72 -5.53 -1.50 -4.10
CA ALA A 72 -5.52 -0.11 -3.68
C ALA A 72 -5.15 0.04 -2.19
N SER A 73 -4.18 -0.72 -1.68
CA SER A 73 -3.97 -0.81 -0.23
C SER A 73 -2.56 -1.19 0.23
N ALA A 74 -1.54 -1.10 -0.62
CA ALA A 74 -0.16 -1.25 -0.16
C ALA A 74 0.53 0.08 0.16
N MET A 75 -0.09 1.18 -0.23
CA MET A 75 0.07 2.45 0.47
C MET A 75 -1.35 2.85 0.83
N ALA A 76 -1.56 3.24 2.07
CA ALA A 76 -2.60 4.19 2.36
C ALA A 76 -2.28 5.47 1.55
N GLU A 77 -2.57 5.47 0.25
CA GLU A 77 -3.28 6.62 -0.28
C GLU A 77 -4.61 6.54 0.47
N ILE A 78 -4.65 7.30 1.55
CA ILE A 78 -5.87 7.98 1.90
C ILE A 78 -6.20 8.81 0.65
N ASP A 79 -6.79 8.14 -0.34
CA ASP A 79 -7.70 8.74 -1.29
C ASP A 79 -8.95 9.04 -0.45
N LEU A 80 -8.79 9.99 0.47
CA LEU A 80 -9.89 10.89 0.70
C LEU A 80 -10.15 11.39 -0.71
N ASP A 81 -11.34 11.10 -1.24
CA ASP A 81 -12.05 11.99 -2.15
C ASP A 81 -12.07 13.37 -1.48
N LEU A 82 -10.91 14.04 -1.42
CA LEU A 82 -10.81 15.46 -1.33
C LEU A 82 -11.25 15.86 -2.73
N PRO A 83 -12.43 16.48 -2.88
CA PRO A 83 -12.82 16.99 -4.18
C PRO A 83 -11.63 17.76 -4.75
N GLU A 84 -11.22 17.45 -5.99
CA GLU A 84 -10.14 18.14 -6.70
C GLU A 84 -10.31 19.67 -6.72
N SER A 85 -11.54 20.13 -6.42
CA SER A 85 -11.81 21.50 -6.02
C SER A 85 -11.54 21.65 -4.52
N GLY A 86 -10.42 22.26 -4.15
CA GLY A 86 -10.19 22.73 -2.77
C GLY A 86 -11.41 23.49 -2.22
N PRO A 87 -11.54 23.61 -0.88
CA PRO A 87 -12.79 24.05 -0.25
C PRO A 87 -13.30 25.34 -0.89
N THR A 88 -14.54 25.27 -1.35
CA THR A 88 -15.20 26.37 -2.04
C THR A 88 -15.24 27.61 -1.14
N VAL A 89 -15.38 28.78 -1.76
CA VAL A 89 -15.49 30.05 -1.01
C VAL A 89 -16.58 29.96 0.07
N GLU A 90 -17.68 29.27 -0.22
CA GLU A 90 -18.78 29.02 0.71
C GLU A 90 -18.35 28.17 1.93
N GLU A 91 -17.63 27.08 1.70
CA GLU A 91 -17.14 26.20 2.78
C GLU A 91 -16.10 26.89 3.67
N LYS A 92 -15.23 27.72 3.08
CA LYS A 92 -14.29 28.56 3.82
C LYS A 92 -15.01 29.59 4.70
N LEU A 93 -16.03 30.25 4.17
CA LEU A 93 -16.83 31.23 4.92
C LEU A 93 -17.62 30.58 6.07
N ARG A 94 -18.22 29.42 5.82
CA ARG A 94 -18.96 28.66 6.85
C ARG A 94 -18.03 28.18 7.97
N SER A 95 -16.81 27.77 7.62
CA SER A 95 -15.80 27.36 8.61
C SER A 95 -15.33 28.54 9.45
N LEU A 96 -15.12 29.71 8.83
CA LEU A 96 -14.75 30.95 9.52
C LEU A 96 -15.83 31.41 10.51
N GLU A 97 -17.11 31.27 10.16
CA GLU A 97 -18.23 31.59 11.05
C GLU A 97 -18.30 30.67 12.28
N ARG A 98 -17.95 29.39 12.12
CA ARG A 98 -17.85 28.45 13.26
C ARG A 98 -16.73 28.85 14.21
N LEU A 99 -15.55 29.19 13.69
CA LEU A 99 -14.42 29.64 14.51
C LEU A 99 -14.74 30.91 15.32
N LYS A 100 -15.49 31.84 14.73
CA LYS A 100 -16.00 33.03 15.44
C LYS A 100 -16.98 32.63 16.55
N LYS A 101 -17.94 31.76 16.24
CA LYS A 101 -18.96 31.29 17.20
C LYS A 101 -18.34 30.57 18.40
N ASP A 102 -17.28 29.81 18.14
CA ASP A 102 -16.52 29.08 19.15
C ASP A 102 -15.54 30.01 19.93
N ARG A 103 -15.55 31.33 19.64
CA ARG A 103 -14.67 32.37 20.22
C ARG A 103 -13.18 32.05 20.06
N LEU A 104 -12.82 31.28 19.03
CA LEU A 104 -11.43 30.93 18.71
C LEU A 104 -10.73 32.03 17.92
N ILE A 105 -11.48 32.96 17.35
CA ILE A 105 -10.99 34.15 16.65
C ILE A 105 -11.76 35.39 17.13
N THR A 106 -11.09 36.53 17.07
CA THR A 106 -11.69 37.83 17.40
C THR A 106 -12.52 38.39 16.23
N GLU A 107 -13.37 39.38 16.51
CA GLU A 107 -14.20 40.02 15.48
C GLU A 107 -13.36 40.70 14.39
N GLU A 108 -12.21 41.25 14.78
CA GLU A 108 -11.26 41.90 13.88
C GLU A 108 -10.62 40.89 12.92
N GLU A 109 -10.14 39.76 13.45
CA GLU A 109 -9.57 38.66 12.66
C GLU A 109 -10.60 38.02 11.72
N TYR A 110 -11.85 37.89 12.18
CA TYR A 110 -12.96 37.41 11.37
C TYR A 110 -13.21 38.33 10.16
N LEU A 111 -13.30 39.64 10.38
CA LEU A 111 -13.55 40.61 9.30
C LEU A 111 -12.41 40.66 8.29
N GLN A 112 -11.16 40.60 8.76
CA GLN A 112 -9.99 40.58 7.89
C GLN A 112 -9.97 39.32 7.01
N LYS A 113 -10.14 38.13 7.60
CA LYS A 113 -10.14 36.86 6.86
C LYS A 113 -11.34 36.73 5.91
N ARG A 114 -12.51 37.24 6.29
CA ARG A 114 -13.69 37.26 5.42
C ARG A 114 -13.45 38.12 4.17
N LYS A 115 -12.79 39.26 4.32
CA LYS A 115 -12.43 40.14 3.20
C LYS A 115 -11.40 39.49 2.28
N GLU A 116 -10.39 38.83 2.83
CA GLU A 116 -9.39 38.07 2.06
C GLU A 116 -10.03 36.94 1.25
N ILE A 117 -10.94 36.16 1.86
CA ILE A 117 -11.64 35.05 1.19
C ILE A 117 -12.56 35.55 0.07
N MET A 118 -13.23 36.69 0.27
CA MET A 118 -14.08 37.32 -0.75
C MET A 118 -13.28 37.98 -1.90
N GLN A 119 -11.99 38.26 -1.69
CA GLN A 119 -11.10 38.84 -2.72
C GLN A 119 -10.40 37.77 -3.57
N GLN A 120 -10.39 36.51 -3.15
CA GLN A 120 -9.94 35.42 -4.01
C GLN A 120 -10.92 35.29 -5.18
N LYS A 121 -10.42 35.52 -6.40
CA LYS A 121 -11.20 35.39 -7.65
C LYS A 121 -11.88 34.02 -7.69
N TRP A 122 -13.16 34.06 -8.05
CA TRP A 122 -14.00 32.89 -8.30
C TRP A 122 -13.56 32.17 -9.57
#